data_AF-A0A7W2R5C0-F1
#
_entry.id   AF-A0A7W2R5C0-F1
#
_cell.length_a   1.000
_cell.length_b   1.000
_cell.length_c   1.000
_cell.angle_alpha   90.00
_cell.angle_beta   90.00
_cell.angle_gamma   90.00
#
_symmetry.space_group_name_H-M   'P 1'
#
loop_
_entity.id
_entity.type
_entity.pdbx_description
1 polymer ?
#
loop_
_entity_poly.entity_id
_entity_poly.type
_entity_poly.pdbx_seq_one_letter_code
_entity_poly.pdbx_strand_id
1 'polypeptide(L)' 'MLNILYPLLIQIPSSTPNPGDSSTLDFSSPFEVIVYIIAPILLIIFYFAYRKQQRKDKDNE' A
#
# COMPACT_ATOMS: atom_id res chain seq x y z
N MET A 1 -37.16 -21.21 13.66
CA MET A 1 -36.61 -20.70 12.38
C MET A 1 -35.43 -19.75 12.52
N LEU A 2 -35.07 -19.26 13.72
CA LEU A 2 -33.88 -18.41 13.92
C LEU A 2 -32.53 -19.13 13.70
N ASN A 3 -32.47 -20.46 13.89
CA ASN A 3 -31.23 -21.23 13.75
C ASN A 3 -30.71 -21.39 12.32
N ILE A 4 -31.51 -21.10 11.29
CA ILE A 4 -31.10 -21.24 9.87
C ILE A 4 -30.24 -20.05 9.41
N LEU A 5 -30.34 -18.90 10.09
CA LEU A 5 -29.61 -17.68 9.73
C LEU A 5 -28.23 -17.57 10.41
N TYR A 6 -28.02 -18.28 11.52
CA TYR A 6 -26.74 -18.35 12.24
C TYR A 6 -25.53 -18.77 11.39
N PRO A 7 -25.62 -19.77 10.47
CA PRO A 7 -24.47 -20.18 9.65
C PRO A 7 -24.06 -19.15 8.58
N LEU A 8 -24.89 -18.14 8.28
CA LEU A 8 -24.50 -17.04 7.38
C LEU A 8 -23.47 -16.11 8.03
N LEU A 9 -23.55 -15.91 9.35
CA LEU A 9 -22.65 -15.03 10.10
C LEU A 9 -21.23 -15.64 10.27
N ILE A 10 -21.10 -16.96 10.21
CA ILE A 10 -19.81 -17.68 10.35
C ILE A 10 -18.97 -17.62 9.07
N GLN A 11 -19.54 -17.22 7.93
CA GLN A 11 -18.83 -17.17 6.65
C GLN A 11 -17.97 -15.91 6.47
N ILE A 12 -18.13 -14.89 7.31
CA ILE A 12 -17.34 -13.67 7.21
C ILE A 12 -16.05 -13.85 7.99
N PRO A 13 -14.87 -13.85 7.33
CA PRO A 13 -13.59 -13.92 8.03
C PRO A 13 -13.42 -12.72 8.95
N SER A 14 -13.26 -12.97 10.25
CA SER A 14 -13.22 -11.92 11.28
C SER A 14 -11.88 -11.18 11.36
N SER A 15 -10.81 -11.74 10.79
CA SER A 15 -9.45 -11.18 10.85
C SER A 15 -9.04 -10.39 9.61
N THR A 16 -9.95 -10.23 8.64
CA THR A 16 -9.69 -9.48 7.42
C THR A 16 -10.63 -8.27 7.33
N PRO A 17 -10.18 -7.15 6.76
CA PRO A 17 -11.05 -6.01 6.51
C PRO A 17 -12.26 -6.40 5.68
N ASN A 18 -13.45 -6.02 6.13
CA ASN A 18 -14.68 -6.17 5.38
C ASN A 18 -14.75 -5.14 4.25
N PRO A 19 -15.54 -5.37 3.18
CA PRO A 19 -15.68 -4.41 2.08
C PRO A 19 -16.17 -3.01 2.49
N GLY A 20 -16.79 -2.88 3.67
CA GLY A 20 -17.22 -1.59 4.25
C GLY A 20 -16.20 -0.94 5.19
N ASP A 21 -15.09 -1.62 5.49
CA ASP A 21 -14.06 -1.13 6.41
C ASP A 21 -13.13 -0.17 5.66
N SER A 22 -13.56 1.09 5.54
CA SER A 22 -12.69 2.18 5.08
C SER A 22 -12.15 2.96 6.29
N SER A 23 -10.95 2.62 6.73
CA SER A 23 -10.21 3.47 7.66
C SER A 23 -9.56 4.63 6.89
N THR A 24 -9.59 5.82 7.47
CA THR A 24 -8.77 6.93 6.99
C THR A 24 -7.30 6.60 7.22
N LEU A 25 -6.41 7.09 6.34
CA LEU A 25 -4.97 6.98 6.55
C LEU A 25 -4.57 7.64 7.87
N ASP A 26 -3.82 6.92 8.70
CA ASP A 26 -3.24 7.42 9.95
C ASP A 26 -1.81 7.92 9.72
N PHE A 27 -1.65 9.23 9.62
CA PHE A 27 -0.33 9.86 9.48
C PHE A 27 0.51 9.85 10.76
N SER A 28 -0.03 9.36 11.89
CA SER A 28 0.74 9.10 13.10
C SER A 28 1.41 7.72 13.06
N SER A 29 0.93 6.81 12.21
CA SER A 29 1.51 5.48 11.99
C SER A 29 2.77 5.61 11.11
N PRO A 30 3.97 5.28 11.64
CA PRO A 30 5.19 5.33 10.85
C PRO A 30 5.12 4.42 9.62
N PHE A 31 4.45 3.27 9.74
CA PHE A 31 4.28 2.33 8.64
C PHE A 31 3.46 2.92 7.50
N GLU A 32 2.32 3.54 7.80
CA GLU A 32 1.45 4.12 6.78
C GLU A 32 2.13 5.30 6.09
N VAL A 33 2.82 6.16 6.84
CA VAL A 33 3.60 7.26 6.27
C VAL A 33 4.70 6.73 5.34
N ILE A 34 5.43 5.69 5.75
CA ILE A 34 6.50 5.12 4.93
C ILE A 34 5.95 4.54 3.63
N VAL A 35 4.92 3.71 3.70
CA VAL A 35 4.39 2.98 2.53
C VAL A 35 3.63 3.90 1.59
N TYR A 36 2.76 4.76 2.12
CA TYR A 36 1.86 5.56 1.30
C TYR A 36 2.42 6.92 0.89
N ILE A 37 3.49 7.41 1.55
CA ILE A 37 4.10 8.72 1.23
C ILE A 37 5.57 8.57 0.82
N ILE A 38 6.40 7.97 1.67
CA ILE A 38 7.85 7.98 1.45
C ILE A 38 8.26 7.07 0.28
N ALA A 39 7.73 5.84 0.23
CA ALA A 39 8.03 4.87 -0.83
C ALA A 39 7.74 5.40 -2.25
N PRO A 40 6.58 6.00 -2.56
CA PRO A 40 6.34 6.56 -3.90
C PRO A 40 7.27 7.74 -4.23
N ILE A 41 7.62 8.59 -3.26
CA ILE A 41 8.59 9.67 -3.46
C ILE A 41 9.98 9.10 -3.79
N LEU A 42 10.43 8.09 -3.03
CA LEU A 42 11.71 7.43 -3.28
C LEU A 42 11.75 6.77 -4.66
N LEU A 43 10.66 6.14 -5.10
CA LEU A 43 10.57 5.53 -6.42
C LEU A 43 10.82 6.58 -7.52
N ILE A 44 10.18 7.76 -7.42
CA ILE A 44 10.38 8.86 -8.35
C ILE A 44 11.85 9.33 -8.33
N ILE A 45 12.41 9.55 -7.15
CA ILE A 45 13.81 9.99 -7.00
C ILE A 45 14.77 8.98 -7.63
N PHE A 46 14.60 7.70 -7.32
CA PHE A 46 15.46 6.64 -7.86
C PHE A 46 15.30 6.48 -9.36
N TYR A 47 14.09 6.63 -9.90
CA TYR A 47 13.88 6.63 -11.34
C TYR A 47 14.70 7.75 -12.04
N PHE A 48 14.66 8.97 -11.51
CA PHE A 48 15.43 10.07 -12.08
C PHE A 48 16.94 9.92 -11.87
N ALA A 49 17.37 9.44 -10.70
CA ALA A 49 18.78 9.16 -10.44
C ALA A 49 19.33 8.11 -11.42
N TYR A 50 18.62 7.01 -11.60
CA TYR A 50 18.95 5.95 -12.56
C TYR A 50 19.00 6.50 -13.99
N ARG A 51 18.00 7.28 -14.40
CA ARG A 51 17.96 7.87 -15.74
C ARG A 51 19.10 8.85 -15.99
N LYS A 52 19.53 9.59 -14.96
CA LYS A 52 20.67 10.52 -15.05
C LYS A 52 21.99 9.76 -15.19
N GLN A 53 22.16 8.65 -14.48
CA GLN A 53 23.36 7.83 -14.58
C GLN A 53 23.56 7.28 -16.00
N GLN A 54 22.51 6.73 -16.61
CA GLN A 54 22.59 6.20 -17.98
C GLN A 54 22.95 7.23 -19.07
N ARG A 55 22.77 8.53 -18.80
CA ARG A 55 23.23 9.58 -19.73
C ARG A 55 24.72 9.84 -19.61
N LYS A 56 25.25 9.79 -18.39
CA LYS A 56 26.70 9.96 -18.15
C LYS A 56 27.51 8.84 -18.76
N ASP A 57 27.00 7.61 -18.73
CA ASP A 57 27.73 6.47 -19.30
C ASP A 57 27.85 6.57 -20.83
N LYS A 58 26.89 7.23 -21.51
CA LYS A 58 26.93 7.46 -22.97
C LYS A 58 27.80 8.62 -23.42
N ASP A 59 28.01 9.62 -22.56
CA ASP A 59 28.86 10.77 -22.87
C ASP A 59 30.36 10.49 -22.64
N ASN A 60 30.70 9.38 -21.97
CA ASN A 60 32.07 8.94 -21.68
C ASN A 60 32.54 7.76 -22.56
N GLU A 61 31.78 7.40 -23.60
CA GLU A 61 32.11 6.41 -24.63
C GLU A 61 32.36 7.12 -25.97
#